data_AF-A0A1V4USR2-F1
#
_entry.id   AF-A0A1V4USR2-F1
#
_cell.length_a   1.000
_cell.length_b   1.000
_cell.length_c   1.000
_cell.angle_alpha   90.00
_cell.angle_beta   90.00
_cell.angle_gamma   90.00
#
_symmetry.space_group_name_H-M   'P 1'
#
loop_
_entity.id
_entity.type
_entity.pdbx_description
1 polymer ?
#
loop_
_entity_poly.entity_id
_entity_poly.type
_entity_poly.pdbx_seq_one_letter_code
_entity_poly.pdbx_strand_id
1 'polypeptide(L)'
;MTPEQFVSDMKKKGINIPGIGHKIKSVKNPDKRVQLLIQYARANFPSTELLDYALQVEQLTTAKKGNLILNVDGCIGILFLDLMSSCGAFTKAEIDEIVRLGYLNGLFALGRSIGLIGHILDQKRLGARLYRHPVEDIAYMMPSEEEIQCKR
;
A
#
# COMPACT_ATOMS: atom_id res chain seq x y z
N MET A 1 16.13 -14.89 4.50
CA MET A 1 15.45 -15.45 3.31
C MET A 1 15.92 -14.65 2.12
N THR A 2 16.24 -15.27 0.98
CA THR A 2 16.63 -14.51 -0.22
C THR A 2 15.39 -13.92 -0.92
N PRO A 3 15.53 -12.85 -1.73
CA PRO A 3 14.43 -12.29 -2.52
C PRO A 3 13.71 -13.34 -3.39
N GLU A 4 14.44 -14.28 -3.99
CA GLU A 4 13.88 -15.35 -4.83
C GLU A 4 13.03 -16.32 -4.01
N GLN A 5 13.56 -16.73 -2.84
CA GLN A 5 12.84 -17.58 -1.90
C GLN A 5 11.54 -16.92 -1.44
N PHE A 6 11.58 -15.63 -1.13
CA PHE A 6 10.41 -14.86 -0.72
C PHE A 6 9.35 -14.76 -1.83
N VAL A 7 9.75 -14.41 -3.05
CA VAL A 7 8.84 -14.34 -4.19
C VAL A 7 8.23 -15.71 -4.49
N SER A 8 9.01 -16.79 -4.37
CA SER A 8 8.50 -18.15 -4.56
C SER A 8 7.55 -18.57 -3.45
N ASP A 9 7.83 -18.22 -2.19
CA ASP A 9 6.99 -18.56 -1.04
C ASP A 9 5.62 -17.88 -1.12
N MET A 10 5.60 -16.58 -1.44
CA MET A 10 4.35 -15.83 -1.64
C MET A 10 3.52 -16.38 -2.79
N LYS A 11 4.17 -16.79 -3.89
CA LYS A 11 3.50 -17.48 -5.01
C LYS A 11 2.90 -18.82 -4.57
N LYS A 12 3.63 -19.63 -3.78
CA LYS A 12 3.12 -20.92 -3.27
C LYS A 12 1.93 -20.74 -2.34
N LYS A 13 1.91 -19.67 -1.56
CA LYS A 13 0.79 -19.30 -0.68
C LYS A 13 -0.42 -18.71 -1.44
N GLY A 14 -0.28 -18.38 -2.72
CA GLY A 14 -1.31 -17.70 -3.49
C GLY A 14 -1.57 -16.26 -3.06
N ILE A 15 -0.61 -15.62 -2.38
CA ILE A 15 -0.74 -14.27 -1.84
C ILE A 15 0.09 -13.32 -2.72
N ASN A 16 -0.55 -12.25 -3.22
CA ASN A 16 0.17 -11.17 -3.88
C ASN A 16 1.05 -10.43 -2.87
N ILE A 17 2.28 -10.10 -3.26
CA ILE A 17 3.23 -9.41 -2.38
C ILE A 17 2.68 -7.99 -2.08
N PRO A 18 2.40 -7.66 -0.81
CA PRO A 18 1.95 -6.33 -0.43
C PRO A 18 3.00 -5.29 -0.83
N GLY A 19 2.55 -4.14 -1.35
CA GLY A 19 3.46 -3.09 -1.80
C GLY A 19 4.03 -3.30 -3.22
N ILE A 20 3.74 -4.42 -3.89
CA ILE A 20 4.14 -4.65 -5.28
C ILE A 20 2.93 -4.54 -6.21
N GLY A 21 3.10 -3.77 -7.29
CA GLY A 21 2.13 -3.64 -8.35
C GLY A 21 1.55 -2.23 -8.47
N HIS A 22 1.33 -1.83 -9.72
CA HIS A 22 0.66 -0.60 -10.07
C HIS A 22 -0.25 -0.82 -11.30
N LYS A 23 -1.38 -0.11 -11.38
CA LYS A 23 -2.32 -0.22 -12.52
C LYS A 23 -1.74 0.28 -13.85
N ILE A 24 -1.14 1.48 -13.83
CA ILE A 24 -0.63 2.19 -15.03
C ILE A 24 0.91 2.29 -15.08
N LYS A 25 1.55 2.70 -13.98
CA LYS A 25 3.00 2.88 -13.87
C LYS A 25 3.76 1.56 -14.01
N SER A 26 5.00 1.66 -14.48
CA SER A 26 5.88 0.54 -14.79
C SER A 26 7.34 0.94 -14.67
N VAL A 27 8.26 0.00 -14.88
CA VAL A 27 9.71 0.29 -14.93
C VAL A 27 10.09 1.38 -15.94
N LYS A 28 9.36 1.49 -17.07
CA LYS A 28 9.60 2.52 -18.10
C LYS A 28 8.88 3.85 -17.80
N ASN A 29 7.85 3.81 -16.97
CA ASN A 29 7.05 4.99 -16.55
C ASN A 29 6.89 4.94 -15.02
N PRO A 30 7.94 5.35 -14.28
CA PRO A 30 7.97 5.18 -12.83
C PRO A 30 6.99 6.12 -12.10
N ASP A 31 6.54 5.71 -10.92
CA ASP A 31 5.76 6.56 -10.01
C ASP A 31 6.68 7.59 -9.36
N LYS A 32 6.42 8.88 -9.62
CA LYS A 32 7.22 9.99 -9.10
C LYS A 32 7.23 10.07 -7.58
N ARG A 33 6.15 9.65 -6.91
CA ARG A 33 6.07 9.64 -5.44
C ARG A 33 7.10 8.67 -4.85
N VAL A 34 7.18 7.48 -5.44
CA VAL A 34 8.16 6.45 -5.06
C VAL A 34 9.58 6.94 -5.35
N GLN A 35 9.83 7.54 -6.52
CA GLN A 35 11.16 8.09 -6.85
C GLN A 35 11.64 9.13 -5.84
N LEU A 36 10.76 10.07 -5.46
CA LEU A 36 11.10 11.12 -4.49
C LEU A 36 11.45 10.54 -3.12
N LEU A 37 10.66 9.57 -2.64
CA LEU A 37 10.89 8.91 -1.35
C LEU A 37 12.21 8.12 -1.34
N ILE A 38 12.46 7.31 -2.38
CA ILE A 38 13.71 6.55 -2.52
C ILE A 38 14.92 7.47 -2.59
N GLN A 39 14.84 8.55 -3.39
CA GLN A 39 15.93 9.52 -3.52
C GLN A 39 16.24 10.18 -2.18
N TYR A 40 15.20 10.59 -1.44
CA TYR A 40 15.38 11.19 -0.11
C TYR A 40 16.02 10.20 0.86
N ALA A 41 15.52 8.96 0.93
CA ALA A 41 16.06 7.94 1.82
C ALA A 41 17.54 7.66 1.51
N ARG A 42 17.89 7.42 0.25
CA ARG A 42 19.28 7.15 -0.16
C ARG A 42 20.24 8.31 0.13
N ALA A 43 19.76 9.55 0.13
CA ALA A 43 20.59 10.71 0.41
C ALA A 43 20.76 11.01 1.90
N ASN A 44 19.82 10.58 2.76
CA ASN A 44 19.74 11.06 4.14
C ASN A 44 19.74 9.94 5.20
N PHE A 45 19.37 8.72 4.86
CA PHE A 45 19.31 7.63 5.83
C PHE A 45 20.71 7.02 6.01
N PRO A 46 21.13 6.71 7.25
CA PRO A 46 22.39 6.00 7.49
C PRO A 46 22.44 4.62 6.83
N SER A 47 21.30 3.90 6.79
CA SER A 47 21.17 2.59 6.14
C SER A 47 19.79 2.45 5.48
N THR A 48 19.73 1.66 4.42
CA THR A 48 18.51 1.35 3.66
C THR A 48 18.47 -0.14 3.26
N GLU A 49 18.90 -1.02 4.16
CA GLU A 49 19.02 -2.46 3.91
C GLU A 49 17.71 -3.11 3.45
N LEU A 50 16.58 -2.72 4.06
CA LEU A 50 15.28 -3.29 3.70
C LEU A 50 14.78 -2.76 2.35
N LEU A 51 15.06 -1.49 2.03
CA LEU A 51 14.84 -0.95 0.69
C LEU A 51 15.64 -1.71 -0.35
N ASP A 52 16.92 -1.98 -0.11
CA ASP A 52 17.76 -2.70 -1.07
C ASP A 52 17.29 -4.14 -1.27
N TYR A 53 16.80 -4.79 -0.22
CA TYR A 53 16.10 -6.08 -0.34
C TYR A 53 14.83 -5.95 -1.18
N ALA A 54 14.01 -4.91 -0.95
CA ALA A 54 12.77 -4.69 -1.68
C ALA A 54 13.00 -4.38 -3.17
N LEU A 55 14.08 -3.67 -3.51
CA LEU A 55 14.46 -3.40 -4.90
C LEU A 55 14.93 -4.67 -5.62
N GLN A 56 15.57 -5.61 -4.93
CA GLN A 56 15.87 -6.93 -5.49
C GLN A 56 14.59 -7.73 -5.74
N VAL A 57 13.63 -7.68 -4.81
CA VAL A 57 12.29 -8.27 -5.01
C VAL A 57 11.59 -7.64 -6.21
N GLU A 58 11.65 -6.31 -6.35
CA GLU A 58 11.08 -5.59 -7.50
C GLU A 58 11.70 -6.04 -8.84
N GLN A 59 13.02 -6.25 -8.90
CA GLN A 59 13.67 -6.75 -10.11
C GLN A 59 13.09 -8.12 -10.52
N LEU A 60 12.90 -9.03 -9.55
CA LEU A 60 12.33 -10.34 -9.80
C LEU A 60 10.85 -10.29 -10.22
N THR A 61 10.07 -9.36 -9.67
CA THR A 61 8.64 -9.22 -10.01
C THR A 61 8.44 -8.52 -11.35
N THR A 62 9.23 -7.48 -11.63
CA THR A 62 9.16 -6.74 -12.90
C THR A 62 9.65 -7.54 -14.10
N ALA A 63 10.57 -8.49 -13.89
CA ALA A 63 10.96 -9.48 -14.89
C ALA A 63 9.78 -10.36 -15.36
N LYS A 64 8.76 -10.56 -14.50
CA LYS A 64 7.53 -11.28 -14.87
C LYS A 64 6.52 -10.37 -15.58
N LYS A 65 6.33 -9.15 -15.06
CA LYS A 65 5.44 -8.16 -15.66
C LYS A 65 5.87 -6.75 -15.25
N GLY A 66 6.10 -5.87 -16.23
CA GLY A 66 6.74 -4.56 -16.00
C GLY A 66 5.98 -3.58 -15.12
N ASN A 67 4.70 -3.83 -14.80
CA ASN A 67 3.90 -3.02 -13.86
C ASN A 67 3.94 -3.55 -12.42
N LEU A 68 4.64 -4.65 -12.14
CA LEU A 68 4.88 -5.18 -10.79
C LEU A 68 6.05 -4.47 -10.11
N ILE A 69 6.00 -3.13 -10.12
CA ILE A 69 6.95 -2.23 -9.47
C ILE A 69 6.62 -2.05 -7.98
N LEU A 70 7.58 -1.59 -7.19
CA LEU A 70 7.37 -1.15 -5.81
C LEU A 70 6.45 0.08 -5.83
N ASN A 71 5.32 0.00 -5.13
CA ASN A 71 4.35 1.08 -5.05
C ASN A 71 4.63 2.00 -3.86
N VAL A 72 3.88 3.10 -3.77
CA VAL A 72 4.09 4.12 -2.72
C VAL A 72 3.83 3.59 -1.31
N ASP A 73 2.85 2.71 -1.13
CA ASP A 73 2.49 2.16 0.18
C ASP A 73 3.59 1.22 0.69
N GLY A 74 4.09 0.34 -0.20
CA GLY A 74 5.24 -0.52 0.09
C GLY A 74 6.49 0.28 0.38
N CYS A 75 6.78 1.30 -0.44
CA CYS A 75 7.93 2.17 -0.26
C CYS A 75 7.90 2.89 1.10
N ILE A 76 6.76 3.48 1.49
CA ILE A 76 6.61 4.12 2.81
C ILE A 76 6.83 3.09 3.92
N GLY A 77 6.22 1.91 3.83
CA GLY A 77 6.35 0.90 4.87
C GLY A 77 7.79 0.42 5.10
N ILE A 78 8.49 0.14 4.01
CA ILE A 78 9.90 -0.29 4.05
C ILE A 78 10.80 0.82 4.56
N LEU A 79 10.66 2.04 4.04
CA LEU A 79 11.47 3.17 4.48
C LEU A 79 11.20 3.56 5.94
N PHE A 80 9.98 3.39 6.44
CA PHE A 80 9.68 3.65 7.85
C PHE A 80 10.43 2.67 8.77
N LEU A 81 10.55 1.41 8.36
CA LEU A 81 11.35 0.40 9.06
C LEU A 81 12.85 0.69 8.98
N ASP A 82 13.35 1.06 7.80
CA ASP A 82 14.75 1.45 7.62
C ASP A 82 15.10 2.69 8.47
N LEU A 83 14.17 3.65 8.59
CA LEU A 83 14.34 4.83 9.43
C LEU A 83 14.53 4.46 10.90
N MET A 84 13.64 3.62 11.44
CA MET A 84 13.71 3.21 12.85
C MET A 84 14.94 2.34 13.12
N SER A 85 15.30 1.46 12.18
CA SER A 85 16.48 0.61 12.30
C SER A 85 17.77 1.45 12.24
N SER A 86 17.80 2.49 11.40
CA SER A 86 18.99 3.31 11.18
C SER A 86 19.19 4.41 12.23
N CYS A 87 18.14 4.85 12.92
CA CYS A 87 18.27 5.91 13.92
C CYS A 87 18.90 5.44 15.24
N GLY A 88 19.04 4.13 15.44
CA GLY A 88 19.69 3.54 16.61
C GLY A 88 18.94 3.70 17.93
N ALA A 89 17.76 4.32 17.91
CA ALA A 89 16.96 4.60 19.11
C ALA A 89 15.95 3.49 19.44
N PHE A 90 15.74 2.53 18.53
CA PHE A 90 14.76 1.46 18.70
C PHE A 90 15.42 0.09 18.63
N THR A 91 15.01 -0.79 19.53
CA THR A 91 15.30 -2.22 19.44
C THR A 91 14.40 -2.89 18.41
N LYS A 92 14.79 -4.08 17.95
CA LYS A 92 13.98 -4.87 17.01
C LYS A 92 12.59 -5.20 17.57
N ALA A 93 12.49 -5.49 18.87
CA ALA A 93 11.21 -5.80 19.51
C ALA A 93 10.26 -4.58 19.53
N GLU A 94 10.79 -3.38 19.77
CA GLU A 94 9.99 -2.14 19.70
C GLU A 94 9.52 -1.84 18.27
N ILE A 95 10.38 -2.07 17.28
CA ILE A 95 10.01 -1.92 15.86
C ILE A 95 8.85 -2.89 15.51
N ASP A 96 8.98 -4.16 15.90
CA ASP A 96 7.94 -5.17 15.66
C ASP A 96 6.62 -4.79 16.36
N GLU A 97 6.70 -4.23 17.57
CA GLU A 97 5.54 -3.72 18.29
C GLU A 97 4.88 -2.52 17.59
N ILE A 98 5.66 -1.54 17.12
CA ILE A 98 5.16 -0.38 16.38
C ILE A 98 4.39 -0.80 15.12
N VAL A 99 4.92 -1.80 14.40
CA VAL A 99 4.24 -2.38 13.22
C VAL A 99 2.94 -3.06 13.64
N ARG A 100 2.99 -3.90 14.69
CA ARG A 100 1.83 -4.65 15.21
C ARG A 100 0.71 -3.72 15.69
N LEU A 101 1.06 -2.61 16.35
CA LEU A 101 0.12 -1.61 16.85
C LEU A 101 -0.46 -0.74 15.72
N GLY A 102 0.10 -0.80 14.51
CA GLY A 102 -0.46 -0.14 13.34
C GLY A 102 -0.14 1.35 13.25
N TYR A 103 1.03 1.79 13.73
CA TYR A 103 1.44 3.20 13.66
C TYR A 103 1.44 3.76 12.23
N LEU A 104 1.79 2.93 11.24
CA LEU A 104 1.76 3.31 9.82
C LEU A 104 0.34 3.61 9.33
N ASN A 105 -0.69 2.98 9.90
CA ASN A 105 -2.09 3.31 9.60
C ASN A 105 -2.42 4.72 10.10
N GLY A 106 -1.91 5.09 11.28
CA GLY A 106 -2.04 6.45 11.83
C GLY A 106 -1.35 7.50 10.96
N LEU A 107 -0.13 7.23 10.49
CA LEU A 107 0.59 8.10 9.56
C LEU A 107 -0.21 8.33 8.27
N PHE A 108 -0.75 7.26 7.69
CA PHE A 108 -1.57 7.34 6.49
C PHE A 108 -2.86 8.14 6.74
N ALA A 109 -3.57 7.86 7.83
CA ALA A 109 -4.83 8.53 8.18
C ALA A 109 -4.60 10.04 8.37
N LEU A 110 -3.53 10.42 9.08
CA LEU A 110 -3.15 11.82 9.30
C LEU A 110 -2.86 12.54 7.97
N GLY A 111 -2.00 11.96 7.13
CA GLY A 111 -1.66 12.55 5.82
C GLY A 111 -2.87 12.65 4.89
N ARG A 112 -3.72 11.62 4.85
CA ARG A 112 -4.92 11.60 3.99
C ARG A 112 -6.01 12.55 4.47
N SER A 113 -6.04 12.86 5.77
CA SER A 113 -7.00 13.82 6.36
C SER A 113 -6.90 15.21 5.73
N ILE A 114 -5.70 15.63 5.31
CA ILE A 114 -5.50 16.89 4.58
C ILE A 114 -6.34 16.92 3.29
N GLY A 115 -6.28 15.84 2.50
CA GLY A 115 -7.06 15.71 1.26
C GLY A 115 -8.55 15.56 1.51
N LEU A 116 -8.94 14.82 2.56
CA LEU A 116 -10.34 14.68 2.98
C LEU A 116 -10.96 16.04 3.31
N ILE A 117 -10.28 16.83 4.15
CA ILE A 117 -10.71 18.20 4.49
C ILE A 117 -10.77 19.06 3.23
N GLY A 118 -9.75 18.99 2.37
CA GLY A 118 -9.72 19.71 1.10
C GLY A 118 -10.93 19.41 0.21
N HIS A 119 -11.28 18.14 0.03
CA HIS A 119 -12.45 17.74 -0.75
C HIS A 119 -13.77 18.19 -0.11
N ILE A 120 -13.91 18.13 1.22
CA ILE A 120 -15.11 18.63 1.91
C ILE A 120 -15.30 20.13 1.64
N LEU A 121 -14.23 20.92 1.78
CA LEU A 121 -14.27 22.36 1.53
C LEU A 121 -14.53 22.68 0.05
N ASP A 122 -13.96 21.90 -0.86
CA ASP A 122 -14.19 22.03 -2.30
C ASP A 122 -15.67 21.81 -2.65
N GLN A 123 -16.30 20.75 -2.15
CA GLN A 123 -17.73 20.49 -2.39
C GLN A 123 -18.63 21.57 -1.80
N LYS A 124 -18.28 22.13 -0.63
CA LYS A 124 -18.99 23.28 -0.05
C LYS A 124 -18.89 24.51 -0.94
N ARG A 125 -17.69 24.83 -1.44
CA ARG A 125 -17.45 25.96 -2.34
C ARG A 125 -18.22 25.82 -3.65
N LEU A 126 -18.30 24.61 -4.20
CA LEU A 126 -19.03 24.31 -5.44
C LEU A 126 -20.56 24.28 -5.26
N GLY A 127 -21.06 24.32 -4.03
CA GLY A 127 -22.50 24.17 -3.77
C GLY A 127 -23.04 22.81 -4.24
N ALA A 128 -22.26 21.74 -4.08
CA ALA A 128 -22.61 20.42 -4.59
C ALA A 128 -23.94 19.92 -4.00
N ARG A 129 -24.76 19.29 -4.86
CA ARG A 129 -26.07 18.73 -4.48
C ARG A 129 -25.92 17.42 -3.72
N LEU A 130 -26.99 16.99 -3.06
CA LEU A 130 -27.07 15.68 -2.43
C LEU A 130 -26.83 14.56 -3.46
N TYR A 131 -25.91 13.66 -3.15
CA TYR A 131 -25.61 12.51 -3.98
C TYR A 131 -26.57 11.34 -3.71
N ARG A 132 -27.11 10.75 -4.79
CA ARG A 132 -27.80 9.45 -4.77
C ARG A 132 -27.14 8.56 -5.82
N HIS A 133 -26.77 7.34 -5.43
CA HIS A 133 -26.09 6.42 -6.35
C HIS A 133 -27.04 6.00 -7.49
N PRO A 134 -26.56 5.94 -8.75
CA PRO A 134 -27.38 5.50 -9.87
C PRO A 134 -27.84 4.05 -9.70
N VAL A 135 -29.09 3.76 -10.06
CA VAL A 135 -29.70 2.45 -9.81
C VAL A 135 -29.22 1.39 -10.79
N GLU A 136 -28.82 1.81 -11.99
CA GLU A 136 -28.23 0.98 -13.03
C GLU A 136 -26.85 0.44 -12.66
N ASP A 137 -26.19 1.04 -11.68
CA ASP A 137 -24.90 0.58 -11.11
C ASP A 137 -25.10 -0.38 -9.92
N ILE A 138 -26.36 -0.78 -9.63
CA ILE A 138 -26.71 -1.68 -8.51
C ILE A 138 -27.35 -2.96 -9.05
N ALA A 139 -26.69 -4.10 -8.84
CA ALA A 139 -27.25 -5.42 -9.08
C ALA A 139 -28.10 -5.87 -7.89
N TYR A 140 -29.43 -5.69 -7.99
CA TYR A 140 -30.37 -6.17 -6.99
C TYR A 140 -30.61 -7.68 -7.14
N MET A 141 -30.01 -8.49 -6.27
CA MET A 141 -30.15 -9.94 -6.23
C MET A 141 -30.85 -10.36 -4.94
N MET A 142 -32.18 -10.27 -4.92
CA MET A 142 -32.98 -10.68 -3.76
C MET A 142 -33.08 -12.20 -3.68
N PRO A 143 -33.00 -12.80 -2.47
CA PRO A 143 -33.23 -14.24 -2.32
C PRO A 143 -34.69 -14.58 -2.65
N SER A 144 -34.90 -15.79 -3.14
CA SER A 144 -36.24 -16.34 -3.34
C SER A 144 -36.95 -16.62 -2.01
N GLU A 145 -38.27 -16.75 -2.05
CA GLU A 145 -39.06 -17.09 -0.85
C GLU A 145 -38.65 -18.45 -0.25
N GLU A 146 -38.19 -19.39 -1.08
CA GLU A 146 -37.73 -20.71 -0.61
C GLU A 146 -36.39 -20.63 0.13
N GLU A 147 -35.48 -19.74 -0.30
CA GLU A 147 -34.16 -19.56 0.33
C GLU A 147 -34.24 -18.88 1.69
N ILE A 148 -35.30 -18.10 1.94
CA ILE A 148 -35.53 -17.43 3.23
C ILE A 148 -36.36 -18.29 4.20
N GLN A 149 -36.92 -19.42 3.77
CA GLN A 149 -37.63 -20.33 4.66
C GLN A 149 -36.66 -21.19 5.47
N CYS A 150 -36.81 -21.16 6.80
CA CYS A 150 -36.05 -22.01 7.70
C CYS A 150 -36.62 -23.44 7.66
N LYS A 151 -35.80 -24.42 7.30
CA LYS A 151 -36.18 -25.84 7.34
C LYS A 151 -36.51 -26.22 8.80
N ARG A 152 -37.77 -26.56 9.06
CA ARG A 152 -38.20 -27.18 10.32
C ARG A 152 -37.84 -28.66 10.33
#